data_AF-A0A923YE80-F1
#
_entry.id   AF-A0A923YE80-F1
#
_cell.length_a   1.000
_cell.length_b   1.000
_cell.length_c   1.000
_cell.angle_alpha   90.00
_cell.angle_beta   90.00
_cell.angle_gamma   90.00
#
_symmetry.space_group_name_H-M   'P 1'
#
loop_
_entity.id
_entity.type
_entity.pdbx_description
1 polymer ?
#
loop_
_entity_poly.entity_id
_entity_poly.type
_entity_poly.pdbx_seq_one_letter_code
_entity_poly.pdbx_strand_id
1 'polypeptide(L)'
;MKRLFITLFLFIGFTVIAPCTALFAQDNDSVATALTAKAIALSQNKKHEDAEKTFKQLFRIKGAVLSDEVAYYYGVSSFYLKKYEQSRRAFDRFETLAQASDSLKHEAVEFRYDMDCYEKGYFEYPEVCMHCNGEGHLDEPCATCKGNGRQYCPVCSGTGVAVAKGSLGGDNYSTCNRCAGKGVIDCLTCKGKGHLVQSCSVCKGKGTVMMRGICKDE
;
A
#
# COMPACT_ATOMS: atom_id res chain seq x y z
N MET A 1 -14.92 -20.52 -78.09
CA MET A 1 -14.56 -21.88 -78.55
C MET A 1 -14.58 -22.82 -77.35
N LYS A 2 -15.14 -24.02 -77.56
CA LYS A 2 -15.51 -25.07 -76.59
C LYS A 2 -14.31 -25.71 -75.85
N ARG A 3 -14.61 -26.27 -74.67
CA ARG A 3 -14.10 -27.52 -74.01
C ARG A 3 -13.90 -27.23 -72.50
N LEU A 4 -14.79 -27.60 -71.58
CA LEU A 4 -15.25 -28.93 -71.14
C LEU A 4 -14.08 -29.87 -70.76
N PHE A 5 -13.78 -29.99 -69.46
CA PHE A 5 -13.23 -31.21 -68.87
C PHE A 5 -13.65 -31.33 -67.39
N ILE A 6 -14.33 -32.44 -67.11
CA ILE A 6 -14.79 -32.95 -65.83
C ILE A 6 -13.70 -33.90 -65.32
N THR A 7 -13.30 -33.82 -64.06
CA THR A 7 -12.80 -34.99 -63.33
C THR A 7 -13.18 -34.94 -61.85
N LEU A 8 -13.97 -35.94 -61.50
CA LEU A 8 -14.43 -36.40 -60.21
C LEU A 8 -13.28 -37.16 -59.52
N PHE A 9 -12.93 -36.83 -58.28
CA PHE A 9 -12.18 -37.73 -57.39
C PHE A 9 -12.91 -37.84 -56.04
N LEU A 10 -13.63 -38.94 -55.89
CA LEU A 10 -13.89 -39.59 -54.61
C LEU A 10 -12.55 -40.07 -54.03
N PHE A 11 -12.35 -39.97 -52.71
CA PHE A 11 -12.04 -41.13 -51.85
C PHE A 11 -11.78 -40.72 -50.38
N ILE A 12 -12.57 -41.34 -49.50
CA ILE A 12 -12.27 -41.85 -48.15
C ILE A 12 -12.15 -40.86 -46.99
N GLY A 13 -13.07 -41.07 -46.05
CA GLY A 13 -13.11 -40.41 -44.76
C GLY A 13 -12.10 -40.96 -43.75
N PHE A 14 -11.77 -40.07 -42.82
CA PHE A 14 -11.13 -40.40 -41.56
C PHE A 14 -11.88 -39.63 -40.48
N THR A 15 -12.92 -40.24 -39.93
CA THR A 15 -13.60 -39.75 -38.73
C THR A 15 -12.64 -39.96 -37.56
N VAL A 16 -11.86 -38.94 -37.24
CA VAL A 16 -11.12 -38.86 -35.98
C VAL A 16 -12.15 -38.57 -34.90
N ILE A 17 -12.62 -39.64 -34.24
CA ILE A 17 -13.33 -39.51 -32.96
C ILE A 17 -12.26 -39.11 -31.95
N ALA A 18 -12.10 -37.79 -31.75
CA ALA A 18 -11.32 -37.27 -30.64
C ALA A 18 -12.05 -37.66 -29.34
N PRO A 19 -11.43 -38.44 -28.44
CA PRO A 19 -12.02 -38.72 -27.14
C PRO A 19 -12.09 -37.41 -26.36
N CYS A 20 -13.30 -36.89 -26.23
CA CYS A 20 -13.65 -35.79 -25.33
C CYS A 20 -13.36 -36.25 -23.89
N THR A 21 -12.15 -35.98 -23.41
CA THR A 21 -11.73 -36.23 -22.03
C THR A 21 -11.29 -34.91 -21.41
N ALA A 22 -12.24 -34.00 -21.27
CA ALA A 22 -12.15 -32.84 -20.39
C ALA A 22 -13.56 -32.37 -20.05
N LEU A 23 -14.26 -33.13 -19.21
CA LEU A 23 -15.62 -32.82 -18.77
C LEU A 23 -15.79 -33.01 -17.25
N PHE A 24 -14.80 -32.64 -16.43
CA PHE A 24 -14.99 -32.52 -14.98
C PHE A 24 -14.12 -31.42 -14.38
N ALA A 25 -14.43 -30.16 -14.69
CA ALA A 25 -13.91 -29.01 -13.94
C ALA A 25 -14.92 -27.84 -13.83
N GLN A 26 -16.20 -28.06 -14.16
CA GLN A 26 -17.18 -26.99 -14.39
C GLN A 26 -18.26 -26.80 -13.31
N ASP A 27 -18.28 -27.55 -12.20
CA ASP A 27 -19.40 -27.46 -11.24
C ASP A 27 -19.19 -26.42 -10.13
N ASN A 28 -18.06 -26.49 -9.41
CA ASN A 28 -17.84 -25.68 -8.20
C ASN A 28 -17.85 -24.16 -8.44
N ASP A 29 -17.36 -23.71 -9.59
CA ASP A 29 -17.26 -22.27 -9.91
C ASP A 29 -18.64 -21.65 -10.21
N SER A 30 -19.52 -22.41 -10.87
CA SER A 30 -20.88 -21.99 -11.17
C SER A 30 -21.73 -21.88 -9.90
N VAL A 31 -21.58 -22.82 -8.96
CA VAL A 31 -22.26 -22.81 -7.66
C VAL A 31 -21.75 -21.67 -6.78
N ALA A 32 -20.44 -21.46 -6.73
CA ALA A 32 -19.86 -20.35 -5.98
C ALA A 32 -20.38 -19.00 -6.49
N THR A 33 -20.44 -18.81 -7.81
CA THR A 33 -20.96 -17.59 -8.44
C THR A 33 -22.43 -17.34 -8.07
N ALA A 34 -23.27 -18.37 -8.14
CA ALA A 34 -24.69 -18.26 -7.77
C ALA A 34 -24.89 -17.92 -6.27
N LEU A 35 -24.10 -18.54 -5.38
CA LEU A 35 -24.15 -18.27 -3.95
C LEU A 35 -23.66 -16.85 -3.63
N THR A 36 -22.61 -16.38 -4.29
CA THR A 36 -22.13 -15.00 -4.16
C THR A 36 -23.21 -13.98 -4.50
N ALA A 37 -23.82 -14.09 -5.69
CA ALA A 37 -24.88 -13.17 -6.11
C ALA A 37 -26.07 -13.19 -5.13
N LYS A 38 -26.47 -14.37 -4.67
CA LYS A 38 -27.55 -14.52 -3.68
C LYS A 38 -27.20 -13.89 -2.34
N ALA A 39 -26.00 -14.14 -1.80
CA ALA A 39 -25.59 -13.63 -0.49
C ALA A 39 -25.51 -12.10 -0.48
N ILE A 40 -24.94 -11.51 -1.55
CA ILE A 40 -24.88 -10.05 -1.74
C ILE A 40 -26.29 -9.46 -1.80
N ALA A 41 -27.17 -10.03 -2.63
CA ALA A 41 -28.55 -9.56 -2.73
C ALA A 41 -29.30 -9.63 -1.39
N LEU A 42 -29.11 -10.70 -0.61
CA LEU A 42 -29.70 -10.81 0.73
C LEU A 42 -29.17 -9.73 1.68
N SER A 43 -27.86 -9.47 1.66
CA SER A 43 -27.24 -8.42 2.48
C SER A 43 -27.78 -7.03 2.13
N GLN A 44 -27.84 -6.69 0.84
CA GLN A 44 -28.37 -5.40 0.35
C GLN A 44 -29.85 -5.21 0.71
N ASN A 45 -30.62 -6.30 0.75
CA ASN A 45 -32.02 -6.29 1.16
C ASN A 45 -32.22 -6.35 2.69
N LYS A 46 -31.16 -6.10 3.48
CA LYS A 46 -31.18 -6.11 4.96
C LYS A 46 -31.57 -7.44 5.60
N LYS A 47 -31.50 -8.55 4.85
CA LYS A 47 -31.79 -9.91 5.36
C LYS A 47 -30.50 -10.55 5.85
N HIS A 48 -29.90 -9.95 6.89
CA HIS A 48 -28.53 -10.27 7.30
C HIS A 48 -28.36 -11.68 7.85
N GLU A 49 -29.35 -12.26 8.54
CA GLU A 49 -29.28 -13.65 9.00
C GLU A 49 -29.21 -14.64 7.83
N ASP A 50 -30.02 -14.41 6.79
CA ASP A 50 -30.06 -15.29 5.61
C ASP A 50 -28.84 -15.07 4.71
N ALA A 51 -28.35 -13.84 4.62
CA ALA A 51 -27.08 -13.54 3.99
C ALA A 51 -25.94 -14.32 4.67
N GLU A 52 -25.83 -14.27 6.00
CA GLU A 52 -24.78 -14.98 6.75
C GLU A 52 -24.81 -16.50 6.51
N LYS A 53 -26.01 -17.11 6.52
CA LYS A 53 -26.17 -18.54 6.18
C LYS A 53 -25.63 -18.84 4.78
N THR A 54 -25.96 -17.99 3.80
CA THR A 54 -25.54 -18.16 2.40
C THR A 54 -24.02 -17.97 2.25
N PHE A 55 -23.42 -16.97 2.90
CA PHE A 55 -21.97 -16.79 2.94
C PHE A 55 -21.25 -18.00 3.56
N LYS A 56 -21.78 -18.57 4.64
CA LYS A 56 -21.21 -19.79 5.24
C LYS A 56 -21.27 -21.00 4.30
N GLN A 57 -22.29 -21.09 3.44
CA GLN A 57 -22.33 -22.12 2.39
C GLN A 57 -21.24 -21.87 1.34
N LEU A 58 -21.09 -20.63 0.88
CA LEU A 58 -20.04 -20.23 -0.07
C LEU A 58 -18.63 -20.58 0.45
N PHE A 59 -18.32 -20.25 1.71
CA PHE A 59 -16.99 -20.51 2.30
C PHE A 59 -16.65 -21.99 2.50
N ARG A 60 -17.64 -22.90 2.40
CA ARG A 60 -17.40 -24.36 2.44
C ARG A 60 -16.91 -24.90 1.10
N ILE A 61 -17.08 -24.15 0.01
CA ILE A 61 -16.60 -24.55 -1.32
C ILE A 61 -15.09 -24.37 -1.36
N LYS A 62 -14.37 -25.50 -1.41
CA LYS A 62 -12.91 -25.50 -1.49
C LYS A 62 -12.45 -24.90 -2.83
N GLY A 63 -11.51 -23.96 -2.75
CA GLY A 63 -10.93 -23.31 -3.94
C GLY A 63 -11.81 -22.23 -4.56
N ALA A 64 -12.94 -21.87 -3.94
CA ALA A 64 -13.74 -20.74 -4.38
C ALA A 64 -12.92 -19.45 -4.31
N VAL A 65 -12.87 -18.71 -5.42
CA VAL A 65 -12.27 -17.38 -5.46
C VAL A 65 -13.26 -16.40 -4.84
N LEU A 66 -12.88 -15.80 -3.71
CA LEU A 66 -13.71 -14.82 -3.02
C LEU A 66 -13.35 -13.43 -3.53
N SER A 67 -14.34 -12.71 -4.05
CA SER A 67 -14.18 -11.30 -4.41
C SER A 67 -14.06 -10.42 -3.17
N ASP A 68 -13.58 -9.20 -3.39
CA ASP A 68 -13.64 -8.10 -2.45
C ASP A 68 -15.07 -7.76 -2.02
N GLU A 69 -16.04 -7.77 -2.95
CA GLU A 69 -17.46 -7.58 -2.63
C GLU A 69 -17.97 -8.62 -1.63
N VAL A 70 -17.56 -9.88 -1.75
CA VAL A 70 -17.95 -10.94 -0.79
C VAL A 70 -17.44 -10.60 0.62
N ALA A 71 -16.18 -10.16 0.74
CA ALA A 71 -15.62 -9.75 2.02
C ALA A 71 -16.38 -8.53 2.60
N TYR A 72 -16.66 -7.53 1.75
CA TYR A 72 -17.39 -6.33 2.12
C TYR A 72 -18.81 -6.65 2.65
N TYR A 73 -19.65 -7.30 1.85
CA TYR A 73 -21.05 -7.59 2.24
C TYR A 73 -21.17 -8.59 3.37
N TYR A 74 -20.20 -9.51 3.52
CA TYR A 74 -20.12 -10.36 4.70
C TYR A 74 -19.79 -9.55 5.96
N GLY A 75 -18.89 -8.57 5.86
CA GLY A 75 -18.60 -7.61 6.93
C GLY A 75 -19.82 -6.80 7.34
N VAL A 76 -20.55 -6.24 6.37
CA VAL A 76 -21.81 -5.50 6.58
C VAL A 76 -22.86 -6.38 7.26
N SER A 77 -23.11 -7.59 6.75
CA SER A 77 -24.07 -8.50 7.38
C SER A 77 -23.66 -8.88 8.80
N SER A 78 -22.36 -9.09 9.05
CA SER A 78 -21.84 -9.39 10.39
C SER A 78 -22.01 -8.20 11.35
N PHE A 79 -21.84 -6.97 10.86
CA PHE A 79 -22.04 -5.74 11.63
C PHE A 79 -23.49 -5.63 12.15
N TYR A 80 -24.47 -5.74 11.25
CA TYR A 80 -25.89 -5.64 11.64
C TYR A 80 -26.35 -6.79 12.55
N LEU A 81 -25.66 -7.93 12.51
CA LEU A 81 -25.86 -9.04 13.44
C LEU A 81 -25.10 -8.88 14.77
N LYS A 82 -24.48 -7.72 15.01
CA LYS A 82 -23.66 -7.38 16.19
C LYS A 82 -22.47 -8.32 16.41
N LYS A 83 -21.95 -8.91 15.33
CA LYS A 83 -20.75 -9.76 15.34
C LYS A 83 -19.52 -8.93 14.97
N TYR A 84 -19.20 -7.95 15.79
CA TYR A 84 -18.21 -6.91 15.47
C TYR A 84 -16.82 -7.47 15.18
N GLU A 85 -16.33 -8.44 15.97
CA GLU A 85 -15.07 -9.14 15.71
C GLU A 85 -15.02 -9.81 14.33
N GLN A 86 -16.11 -10.43 13.90
CA GLN A 86 -16.23 -11.06 12.59
C GLN A 86 -16.30 -10.02 11.47
N SER A 87 -17.02 -8.93 11.73
CA SER A 87 -17.15 -7.80 10.81
C SER A 87 -15.80 -7.09 10.59
N ARG A 88 -15.05 -6.79 11.65
CA ARG A 88 -13.70 -6.20 11.58
C ARG A 88 -12.76 -7.04 10.73
N ARG A 89 -12.68 -8.35 10.98
CA ARG A 89 -11.85 -9.25 10.16
C ARG A 89 -12.25 -9.29 8.69
N ALA A 90 -13.55 -9.19 8.40
CA ALA A 90 -14.04 -9.14 7.03
C ALA A 90 -13.63 -7.83 6.33
N PHE A 91 -13.73 -6.69 7.01
CA PHE A 91 -13.29 -5.40 6.47
C PHE A 91 -11.76 -5.30 6.36
N ASP A 92 -11.00 -5.78 7.34
CA ASP A 92 -9.54 -5.85 7.24
C ASP A 92 -9.14 -6.69 6.00
N ARG A 93 -9.84 -7.81 5.75
CA ARG A 93 -9.62 -8.60 4.54
C ARG A 93 -9.98 -7.82 3.27
N PHE A 94 -11.13 -7.17 3.26
CA PHE A 94 -11.59 -6.35 2.14
C PHE A 94 -10.56 -5.27 1.76
N GLU A 95 -10.00 -4.55 2.73
CA GLU A 95 -8.98 -3.52 2.49
C GLU A 95 -7.67 -4.07 1.92
N THR A 96 -7.31 -5.32 2.22
CA THR A 96 -6.12 -5.97 1.62
C THR A 96 -6.31 -6.38 0.16
N LEU A 97 -7.55 -6.39 -0.35
CA LEU A 97 -7.84 -6.84 -1.71
C LEU A 97 -7.65 -5.69 -2.70
N ALA A 98 -6.82 -5.92 -3.71
CA ALA A 98 -6.34 -4.90 -4.64
C ALA A 98 -7.42 -4.24 -5.52
N GLN A 99 -8.61 -4.84 -5.64
CA GLN A 99 -9.69 -4.39 -6.51
C GLN A 99 -10.78 -3.59 -5.78
N ALA A 100 -10.67 -3.44 -4.46
CA ALA A 100 -11.66 -2.75 -3.65
C ALA A 100 -11.85 -1.31 -4.13
N SER A 101 -13.09 -0.96 -4.49
CA SER A 101 -13.44 0.40 -4.91
C SER A 101 -13.23 1.39 -3.76
N ASP A 102 -12.79 2.60 -4.10
CA ASP A 102 -12.50 3.63 -3.08
C ASP A 102 -13.76 4.05 -2.30
N SER A 103 -14.94 4.00 -2.93
CA SER A 103 -16.21 4.26 -2.25
C SER A 103 -16.52 3.21 -1.18
N LEU A 104 -16.33 1.93 -1.48
CA LEU A 104 -16.57 0.84 -0.53
C LEU A 104 -15.51 0.82 0.58
N LYS A 105 -14.27 1.24 0.31
CA LYS A 105 -13.25 1.45 1.36
C LYS A 105 -13.66 2.53 2.35
N HIS A 106 -14.17 3.66 1.85
CA HIS A 106 -14.68 4.71 2.73
C HIS A 106 -15.85 4.20 3.58
N GLU A 107 -16.80 3.47 2.99
CA GLU A 107 -17.94 2.92 3.74
C GLU A 107 -17.51 1.87 4.78
N ALA A 108 -16.54 1.01 4.46
CA ALA A 108 -15.98 0.04 5.41
C ALA A 108 -15.32 0.72 6.62
N VAL A 109 -14.64 1.85 6.41
CA VAL A 109 -14.05 2.65 7.50
C VAL A 109 -15.12 3.23 8.42
N GLU A 110 -16.24 3.73 7.87
CA GLU A 110 -17.37 4.22 8.69
C GLU A 110 -17.94 3.09 9.57
N PHE A 111 -18.14 1.89 9.03
CA PHE A 111 -18.57 0.74 9.84
C PHE A 111 -17.59 0.43 10.97
N ARG A 112 -16.27 0.60 10.77
CA ARG A 112 -15.27 0.41 11.82
C ARG A 112 -15.41 1.44 12.93
N TYR A 113 -15.70 2.69 12.59
CA TYR A 113 -15.98 3.73 13.57
C TYR A 113 -17.26 3.43 14.35
N ASP A 114 -18.33 3.00 13.68
CA ASP A 114 -19.57 2.61 14.36
C ASP A 114 -19.36 1.44 15.32
N MET A 115 -18.58 0.43 14.92
CA MET A 115 -18.22 -0.69 15.80
C MET A 115 -17.43 -0.23 17.04
N ASP A 116 -16.43 0.64 16.85
CA ASP A 116 -15.68 1.23 17.97
C ASP A 116 -16.61 2.04 18.89
N CYS A 117 -17.57 2.76 18.32
CA CYS A 117 -18.58 3.48 19.07
C CYS A 117 -19.45 2.57 19.93
N TYR A 118 -19.98 1.47 19.38
CA TYR A 118 -20.78 0.53 20.17
C TYR A 118 -19.99 -0.18 21.28
N GLU A 119 -18.71 -0.47 21.05
CA GLU A 119 -17.89 -1.23 22.02
C GLU A 119 -17.21 -0.34 23.08
N LYS A 120 -16.79 0.87 22.69
CA LYS A 120 -15.93 1.74 23.51
C LYS A 120 -16.56 3.09 23.85
N GLY A 121 -17.59 3.52 23.11
CA GLY A 121 -18.19 4.85 23.21
C GLY A 121 -17.39 5.98 22.54
N TYR A 122 -16.33 5.64 21.81
CA TYR A 122 -15.54 6.56 20.98
C TYR A 122 -14.87 5.78 19.85
N PHE A 123 -14.44 6.46 18.79
CA PHE A 123 -13.63 5.87 17.74
C PHE A 123 -12.27 6.57 17.61
N GLU A 124 -11.30 5.89 17.02
CA GLU A 124 -9.98 6.44 16.75
C GLU A 124 -9.75 6.54 15.25
N TYR A 125 -9.24 7.68 14.81
CA TYR A 125 -8.98 7.93 13.39
C TYR A 125 -7.62 8.61 13.19
N PRO A 126 -6.91 8.29 12.09
CA PRO A 126 -5.64 8.93 11.79
C PRO A 126 -5.89 10.32 11.20
N GLU A 127 -5.27 11.35 11.78
CA GLU A 127 -5.14 12.67 11.18
C GLU A 127 -3.73 12.90 10.66
N VAL A 128 -3.62 13.71 9.60
CA VAL A 128 -2.32 14.17 9.09
C VAL A 128 -1.59 14.93 10.19
N CYS A 129 -0.34 14.55 10.46
CA CYS A 129 0.46 15.21 11.47
C CYS A 129 0.81 16.62 10.99
N MET A 130 0.23 17.64 11.62
CA MET A 130 0.44 19.05 11.26
C MET A 130 1.89 19.51 11.48
N HIS A 131 2.67 18.82 12.30
CA HIS A 131 4.07 19.21 12.55
C HIS A 131 4.98 18.90 11.36
N CYS A 132 4.73 17.80 10.65
CA CYS A 132 5.48 17.39 9.45
C CYS A 132 4.62 17.35 8.18
N ASN A 133 3.40 17.89 8.23
CA ASN A 133 2.43 17.91 7.13
C ASN A 133 2.25 16.56 6.41
N GLY A 134 2.28 15.46 7.15
CA GLY A 134 2.12 14.11 6.59
C GLY A 134 3.40 13.43 6.11
N GLU A 135 4.53 14.12 6.03
CA GLU A 135 5.78 13.54 5.50
C GLU A 135 6.41 12.51 6.44
N GLY A 136 6.07 12.58 7.72
CA GLY A 136 6.66 11.72 8.76
C GLY A 136 8.09 12.12 9.15
N HIS A 137 8.71 13.06 8.45
CA HIS A 137 10.03 13.58 8.75
C HIS A 137 10.04 15.11 8.70
N LEU A 138 11.09 15.70 9.26
CA LEU A 138 11.40 17.11 9.14
C LEU A 138 12.70 17.22 8.36
N ASP A 139 12.69 18.06 7.33
CA ASP A 139 13.87 18.40 6.56
C ASP A 139 14.37 19.79 6.97
N GLU A 140 15.39 19.81 7.82
CA GLU A 140 15.92 21.06 8.36
C GLU A 140 17.29 21.39 7.75
N PRO A 141 17.57 22.69 7.47
CA PRO A 141 18.89 23.09 7.01
C PRO A 141 19.94 22.72 8.06
N CYS A 142 21.03 22.11 7.62
CA CYS A 142 22.10 21.71 8.51
C CYS A 142 22.71 22.94 9.18
N ALA A 143 22.53 23.06 10.49
CA ALA A 143 23.02 24.21 11.27
C ALA A 143 24.54 24.41 11.12
N THR A 144 25.32 23.33 11.00
CA THR A 144 26.79 23.39 10.91
C THR A 144 27.27 24.05 9.61
N CYS A 145 26.57 23.89 8.49
CA CYS A 145 26.93 24.50 7.21
C CYS A 145 25.92 25.53 6.73
N LYS A 146 24.90 25.84 7.55
CA LYS A 146 23.79 26.75 7.24
C LYS A 146 23.12 26.45 5.90
N GLY A 147 22.87 25.17 5.61
CA GLY A 147 22.25 24.77 4.35
C GLY A 147 23.20 24.53 3.17
N ASN A 148 24.45 24.99 3.22
CA ASN A 148 25.32 25.00 2.04
C ASN A 148 25.94 23.64 1.68
N GLY A 149 25.86 22.66 2.58
CA GLY A 149 26.48 21.34 2.39
C GLY A 149 28.00 21.33 2.47
N ARG A 150 28.67 22.49 2.50
CA ARG A 150 30.13 22.62 2.52
C ARG A 150 30.61 23.48 3.69
N GLN A 151 31.88 23.28 4.06
CA GLN A 151 32.56 24.01 5.12
C GLN A 151 34.01 24.31 4.72
N TYR A 152 34.59 25.36 5.27
CA TYR A 152 36.02 25.61 5.10
C TYR A 152 36.83 24.45 5.68
N CYS A 153 37.88 24.05 4.97
CA CYS A 153 38.79 23.03 5.41
C CYS A 153 39.48 23.50 6.71
N PRO A 154 39.32 22.79 7.84
CA PRO A 154 39.86 23.27 9.12
C PRO A 154 41.39 23.17 9.21
N VAL A 155 42.04 22.53 8.23
CA VAL A 155 43.51 22.42 8.17
C VAL A 155 44.14 23.65 7.52
N CYS A 156 43.52 24.19 6.47
CA CYS A 156 44.05 25.35 5.73
C CYS A 156 43.19 26.61 5.88
N SER A 157 42.15 26.56 6.70
CA SER A 157 41.21 27.66 6.97
C SER A 157 40.63 28.30 5.71
N GLY A 158 40.34 27.50 4.68
CA GLY A 158 39.77 28.00 3.43
C GLY A 158 40.77 28.34 2.34
N THR A 159 42.07 28.42 2.64
CA THR A 159 43.07 28.88 1.65
C THR A 159 43.41 27.85 0.59
N GLY A 160 43.19 26.56 0.88
CA GLY A 160 43.68 25.46 0.04
C GLY A 160 45.16 25.16 0.21
N VAL A 161 45.88 25.90 1.06
CA VAL A 161 47.34 25.78 1.25
C VAL A 161 47.64 25.41 2.71
N ALA A 162 48.46 24.38 2.91
CA ALA A 162 48.99 24.00 4.22
C ALA A 162 50.33 24.70 4.45
N VAL A 163 50.46 25.36 5.61
CA VAL A 163 51.66 26.08 6.03
C VAL A 163 52.32 25.30 7.17
N ALA A 164 53.60 24.96 7.01
CA ALA A 164 54.40 24.31 8.04
C ALA A 164 55.65 25.13 8.33
N LYS A 165 56.03 25.25 9.61
CA LYS A 165 57.29 25.92 10.00
C LYS A 165 58.48 25.04 9.59
N GLY A 166 59.38 25.61 8.80
CA GLY A 166 60.62 24.99 8.39
C GLY A 166 61.69 25.04 9.49
N SER A 167 62.67 24.14 9.39
CA SER A 167 63.73 23.94 10.38
C SER A 167 64.68 25.15 10.57
N LEU A 168 64.66 26.09 9.63
CA LEU A 168 65.49 27.31 9.63
C LEU A 168 64.66 28.58 9.92
N GLY A 169 63.42 28.44 10.39
CA GLY A 169 62.56 29.56 10.77
C GLY A 169 61.74 30.21 9.63
N GLY A 170 61.78 29.66 8.42
CA GLY A 170 60.90 30.06 7.31
C GLY A 170 59.63 29.22 7.21
N ASP A 171 58.58 29.73 6.57
CA ASP A 171 57.34 28.99 6.31
C ASP A 171 57.46 28.17 5.01
N ASN A 172 57.01 26.92 5.05
CA ASN A 172 56.89 26.04 3.89
C ASN A 172 55.42 25.93 3.48
N TYR A 173 55.13 26.17 2.21
CA TYR A 173 53.79 26.15 1.64
C TYR A 173 53.59 24.91 0.78
N SER A 174 52.47 24.22 0.96
CA SER A 174 52.12 23.04 0.17
C SER A 174 50.62 22.98 -0.09
N THR A 175 50.19 22.27 -1.14
CA THR A 175 48.76 22.03 -1.37
C THR A 175 48.17 21.30 -0.17
N CYS A 176 47.06 21.79 0.37
CA CYS A 176 46.40 21.13 1.50
C CYS A 176 45.84 19.78 1.06
N ASN A 177 46.41 18.69 1.58
CA ASN A 177 46.01 17.32 1.26
C ASN A 177 44.56 17.01 1.67
N ARG A 178 44.06 17.60 2.76
CA ARG A 178 42.71 17.33 3.27
C ARG A 178 41.60 17.78 2.34
N CYS A 179 41.78 18.92 1.66
CA CYS A 179 40.81 19.45 0.70
C CYS A 179 41.30 19.38 -0.74
N ALA A 180 42.44 18.73 -1.00
CA ALA A 180 43.11 18.69 -2.30
C ALA A 180 43.20 20.08 -2.97
N GLY A 181 43.63 21.09 -2.21
CA GLY A 181 43.77 22.47 -2.70
C GLY A 181 42.49 23.29 -2.83
N LYS A 182 41.30 22.71 -2.63
CA LYS A 182 40.02 23.42 -2.84
C LYS A 182 39.66 24.44 -1.76
N GLY A 183 40.32 24.39 -0.60
CA GLY A 183 39.99 25.23 0.57
C GLY A 183 38.70 24.84 1.30
N VAL A 184 37.81 24.07 0.67
CA VAL A 184 36.54 23.62 1.24
C VAL A 184 36.43 22.10 1.24
N ILE A 185 35.64 21.57 2.17
CA ILE A 185 35.26 20.16 2.27
C ILE A 185 33.75 20.05 2.41
N ASP A 186 33.21 18.86 2.14
CA ASP A 186 31.82 18.58 2.45
C ASP A 186 31.61 18.68 3.97
N CYS A 187 30.48 19.26 4.36
CA CYS A 187 30.07 19.36 5.74
C CYS A 187 29.98 17.96 6.33
N LEU A 188 30.74 17.69 7.38
CA LEU A 188 30.85 16.36 7.97
C LEU A 188 29.54 15.91 8.62
N THR A 189 28.72 16.87 9.09
CA THR A 189 27.43 16.60 9.72
C THR A 189 26.39 16.11 8.71
N CYS A 190 26.16 16.85 7.62
CA CYS A 190 25.16 16.49 6.61
C CYS A 190 25.75 15.73 5.41
N LYS A 191 27.05 15.44 5.42
CA LYS A 191 27.78 14.74 4.35
C LYS A 191 27.53 15.35 2.96
N GLY A 192 27.69 16.67 2.85
CA GLY A 192 27.50 17.37 1.57
C GLY A 192 26.05 17.74 1.21
N LYS A 193 25.04 17.18 1.88
CA LYS A 193 23.62 17.37 1.50
C LYS A 193 23.06 18.77 1.75
N GLY A 194 23.61 19.47 2.75
CA GLY A 194 23.11 20.78 3.19
C GLY A 194 21.96 20.71 4.19
N HIS A 195 21.27 19.58 4.29
CA HIS A 195 20.11 19.39 5.15
C HIS A 195 20.22 18.11 5.99
N LEU A 196 19.43 18.03 7.06
CA LEU A 196 19.33 16.89 7.95
C LEU A 196 17.88 16.43 7.98
N VAL A 197 17.64 15.22 7.49
CA VAL A 197 16.32 14.56 7.58
C VAL A 197 16.24 13.82 8.91
N GLN A 198 15.27 14.17 9.72
CA GLN A 198 14.99 13.50 10.99
C GLN A 198 13.53 13.04 11.05
N SER A 199 13.27 11.90 11.68
CA SER A 199 11.89 11.46 11.90
C SER A 199 11.15 12.47 12.78
N CYS A 200 9.92 12.80 12.39
CA CYS A 200 9.08 13.71 13.15
C CYS A 200 8.82 13.12 14.55
N SER A 201 9.14 13.88 15.60
CA SER A 201 9.03 13.46 16.99
C SER A 201 7.58 13.27 17.44
N VAL A 202 6.65 14.01 16.84
CA VAL A 202 5.21 13.98 17.17
C VAL A 202 4.55 12.70 16.64
N CYS A 203 4.71 12.39 15.35
CA CYS A 203 4.13 11.19 14.74
C CYS A 203 5.07 9.97 14.71
N LYS A 204 6.29 10.11 15.25
CA LYS A 204 7.32 9.06 15.29
C LYS A 204 7.60 8.45 13.91
N GLY A 205 7.67 9.27 12.87
CA GLY A 205 7.93 8.78 11.51
C GLY A 205 6.69 8.41 10.68
N LYS A 206 5.50 8.31 11.28
CA LYS A 206 4.31 7.78 10.59
C LYS A 206 3.64 8.74 9.61
N GLY A 207 3.86 10.05 9.79
CA GLY A 207 3.13 11.09 9.05
C GLY A 207 1.72 11.36 9.59
N THR A 208 1.15 10.48 10.41
CA THR A 208 -0.18 10.64 11.01
C THR A 208 -0.15 10.51 12.54
N VAL A 209 -1.14 11.09 13.19
CA VAL A 209 -1.41 10.96 14.63
C VAL A 209 -2.81 10.38 14.83
N MET A 210 -2.98 9.52 15.84
CA MET A 210 -4.30 8.97 16.16
C MET A 210 -5.06 9.97 17.03
N MET A 211 -6.24 10.36 16.57
CA MET A 211 -7.17 11.23 17.27
C MET A 211 -8.36 10.44 17.76
N ARG A 212 -9.02 10.94 18.81
CA ARG A 212 -10.26 10.36 19.34
C ARG A 212 -11.46 11.16 18.83
N GLY A 213 -12.34 10.51 18.11
CA GLY A 213 -13.62 11.07 17.66
C GLY A 213 -14.74 10.82 18.67
N ILE A 214 -15.74 11.70 18.67
CA ILE A 214 -16.98 11.54 19.44
C ILE A 214 -17.98 10.82 18.54
N CYS A 215 -18.63 9.79 19.07
CA CYS A 215 -19.67 9.06 18.35
C CYS A 215 -20.84 9.98 17.99
N LYS A 216 -21.45 9.74 16.84
CA LYS A 216 -22.69 10.44 16.47
C LYS A 216 -23.78 9.98 17.45
N ASP A 217 -24.49 10.92 18.05
CA ASP A 217 -25.70 10.59 18.82
C ASP A 217 -26.74 10.07 17.82
N GLU A 218 -27.18 8.83 17.99
CA GLU A 218 -28.26 8.20 17.20
C GLU A 218 -29.65 8.75 17.55
#